data_AF-A0A7I5EDL2-F1
#
_entry.id   AF-A0A7I5EDL2-F1
#
_cell.length_a   1.000
_cell.length_b   1.000
_cell.length_c   1.000
_cell.angle_alpha   90.00
_cell.angle_beta   90.00
_cell.angle_gamma   90.00
#
_symmetry.space_group_name_H-M   'P 1'
#
loop_
_entity.id
_entity.type
_entity.pdbx_description
1 polymer ?
#
loop_
_entity_poly.entity_id
_entity_poly.type
_entity_poly.pdbx_seq_one_letter_code
_entity_poly.pdbx_strand_id
1 'polypeptide(L)'
;MFFQQLVLYALILWNIIIHVDAQRERSGARPTMNQLHPQAGSNKVIRNMLFASRLWLTSDQANSLHALQQKGDTNEIMGKLTDFYRGLRDKSRASLRVQSTCRAILSDEVGQGGVDELISMKAKVAPSSELVEKLNSLFRNVKNSDVTAIQPLCVAAYEDSHVPTANDSRRIRRRFERAAAA
;
A
#
# COMPACT_ATOMS: atom_id res chain seq x y z
N MET A 1 -53.87 6.70 -40.34
CA MET A 1 -53.97 6.45 -38.88
C MET A 1 -52.75 5.72 -38.27
N PHE A 2 -51.98 4.91 -39.01
CA PHE A 2 -50.82 4.18 -38.45
C PHE A 2 -49.60 5.05 -38.06
N PHE A 3 -49.40 6.19 -38.71
CA PHE A 3 -48.20 7.03 -38.50
C PHE A 3 -48.19 7.76 -37.15
N GLN A 4 -49.35 8.21 -36.66
CA GLN A 4 -49.45 8.85 -35.34
C GLN A 4 -49.19 7.87 -34.19
N GLN A 5 -49.58 6.59 -34.36
CA GLN A 5 -49.36 5.56 -33.34
C GLN A 5 -47.86 5.26 -33.16
N LEU A 6 -47.10 5.20 -34.26
CA LEU A 6 -45.66 4.95 -34.25
C LEU A 6 -44.87 6.07 -33.56
N VAL A 7 -45.24 7.33 -33.78
CA VAL A 7 -44.59 8.48 -33.12
C VAL A 7 -44.86 8.45 -31.60
N LEU A 8 -46.07 8.09 -31.18
CA LEU A 8 -46.40 7.97 -29.76
C LEU A 8 -45.60 6.84 -29.09
N TYR A 9 -45.48 5.69 -29.74
CA TYR A 9 -44.66 4.57 -29.23
C TYR A 9 -43.17 4.95 -29.15
N ALA A 10 -42.64 5.66 -30.14
CA ALA A 10 -41.24 6.12 -30.11
C ALA A 10 -40.98 7.09 -28.95
N LEU A 11 -41.90 8.02 -28.66
CA LEU A 11 -41.78 8.96 -27.53
C LEU A 11 -41.90 8.27 -26.16
N ILE A 12 -42.75 7.25 -26.05
CA ILE A 12 -42.88 6.45 -24.83
C ILE A 12 -41.60 5.62 -24.60
N LEU A 13 -41.08 4.96 -25.64
CA LEU A 13 -39.85 4.19 -25.55
C LEU A 13 -38.64 5.09 -25.24
N TRP A 14 -38.56 6.28 -25.83
CA TRP A 14 -37.52 7.26 -25.52
C TRP A 14 -37.59 7.74 -24.06
N ASN A 15 -38.79 8.00 -23.53
CA ASN A 15 -38.95 8.34 -22.11
C ASN A 15 -38.55 7.19 -21.18
N ILE A 16 -38.90 5.94 -21.52
CA ILE A 16 -38.51 4.76 -20.73
C ILE A 16 -36.99 4.59 -20.72
N ILE A 17 -36.31 4.75 -21.87
CA ILE A 17 -34.85 4.63 -21.97
C ILE A 17 -34.16 5.71 -21.13
N ILE A 18 -34.60 6.98 -21.21
CA ILE A 18 -34.07 8.06 -20.36
C ILE A 18 -34.27 7.73 -18.86
N HIS A 19 -35.43 7.19 -18.49
CA HIS A 19 -35.71 6.84 -17.10
C HIS A 19 -34.85 5.66 -16.61
N VAL A 20 -34.58 4.66 -17.46
CA VAL A 20 -33.74 3.50 -17.14
C VAL A 20 -32.27 3.91 -17.00
N ASP A 21 -31.73 4.76 -17.87
CA ASP A 21 -30.35 5.25 -17.76
C ASP A 21 -30.15 6.13 -16.52
N ALA A 22 -31.15 6.95 -16.15
CA ALA A 22 -31.11 7.75 -14.92
C ALA A 22 -31.11 6.90 -13.62
N GLN A 23 -31.67 5.68 -13.66
CA GLN A 23 -31.67 4.75 -12.52
C GLN A 23 -30.40 3.88 -12.47
N ARG A 24 -29.74 3.66 -13.62
CA ARG A 24 -28.49 2.88 -13.68
C ARG A 24 -27.31 3.60 -13.03
N GLU A 25 -27.27 4.94 -13.11
CA GLU A 25 -26.25 5.73 -12.39
C GLU A 25 -26.50 5.82 -10.88
N ARG A 26 -27.76 5.67 -10.41
CA ARG A 26 -28.10 5.66 -8.97
C ARG A 26 -27.94 4.30 -8.29
N SER A 27 -27.99 3.21 -9.05
CA SER A 27 -27.96 1.85 -8.50
C SER A 27 -26.54 1.28 -8.33
N GLY A 28 -25.52 2.02 -8.74
CA GLY A 28 -24.12 1.75 -8.41
C GLY A 28 -23.76 2.10 -6.97
N ALA A 29 -24.56 1.62 -6.00
CA ALA A 29 -24.22 1.66 -4.59
C ALA A 29 -23.02 0.74 -4.34
N ARG A 30 -21.82 1.28 -4.60
CA ARG A 30 -20.57 0.75 -4.07
C ARG A 30 -20.74 0.70 -2.55
N PRO A 31 -20.45 -0.42 -1.86
CA PRO A 31 -20.51 -0.43 -0.41
C PRO A 31 -19.67 0.74 0.09
N THR A 32 -20.25 1.54 1.00
CA THR A 32 -19.59 2.67 1.63
C THR A 32 -18.40 2.12 2.41
N MET A 33 -17.27 1.97 1.71
CA MET A 33 -15.98 1.90 2.34
C MET A 33 -15.88 3.22 3.08
N ASN A 34 -16.04 3.16 4.41
CA ASN A 34 -15.88 4.28 5.33
C ASN A 34 -14.93 5.27 4.69
N GLN A 35 -15.49 6.37 4.19
CA GLN A 35 -14.73 7.42 3.56
C GLN A 35 -13.80 7.90 4.66
N LEU A 36 -12.56 7.43 4.62
CA LEU A 36 -11.43 8.20 5.11
C LEU A 36 -11.43 9.43 4.20
N HIS A 37 -12.29 10.39 4.54
CA HIS A 37 -12.20 11.77 4.10
C HIS A 37 -10.72 12.15 4.21
N PRO A 38 -10.15 12.89 3.24
CA PRO A 38 -8.86 13.51 3.43
C PRO A 38 -9.01 14.43 4.65
N GLN A 39 -8.62 13.94 5.83
CA GLN A 39 -8.52 14.73 7.05
C GLN A 39 -7.61 15.91 6.70
N ALA A 40 -8.21 17.10 6.60
CA ALA A 40 -7.54 18.36 6.40
C ALA A 40 -6.69 18.62 7.66
N GLY A 41 -5.52 17.99 7.73
CA GLY A 41 -4.65 17.97 8.91
C GLY A 41 -3.68 16.77 8.95
N SER A 42 -3.94 15.67 8.24
CA SER A 42 -3.03 14.51 8.28
C SER A 42 -1.84 14.69 7.33
N ASN A 43 -0.63 14.42 7.79
CA ASN A 43 0.58 14.43 6.96
C ASN A 43 0.48 13.45 5.76
N LYS A 44 0.86 13.89 4.53
CA LYS A 44 0.86 13.07 3.30
C LYS A 44 1.63 11.75 3.46
N VAL A 45 2.79 11.79 4.12
CA VAL A 45 3.66 10.65 4.40
C VAL A 45 2.91 9.61 5.24
N ILE A 46 2.30 10.05 6.35
CA ILE A 46 1.54 9.18 7.25
C ILE A 46 0.33 8.57 6.54
N ARG A 47 -0.43 9.36 5.77
CA ARG A 47 -1.54 8.82 4.97
C ARG A 47 -1.08 7.73 4.02
N ASN A 48 0.04 7.95 3.32
CA ASN A 48 0.58 6.99 2.37
C ASN A 48 0.99 5.68 3.06
N MET A 49 1.65 5.77 4.23
CA MET A 49 2.02 4.59 5.01
C MET A 49 0.82 3.83 5.57
N LEU A 50 -0.16 4.54 6.12
CA LEU A 50 -1.38 3.90 6.61
C LEU A 50 -2.18 3.26 5.49
N PHE A 51 -2.24 3.89 4.31
CA PHE A 51 -2.85 3.29 3.12
C PHE A 51 -2.13 2.01 2.69
N ALA A 52 -0.80 2.01 2.68
CA ALA A 52 0.00 0.81 2.40
C ALA A 52 -0.25 -0.33 3.39
N SER A 53 -0.73 0.01 4.59
CA SER A 53 -0.87 -0.93 5.70
C SER A 53 -2.25 -1.58 5.82
N ARG A 54 -3.27 -1.02 5.15
CA ARG A 54 -4.67 -1.49 5.26
C ARG A 54 -4.88 -2.99 5.00
N LEU A 55 -4.03 -3.62 4.18
CA LEU A 55 -4.21 -5.01 3.78
C LEU A 55 -3.73 -6.03 4.82
N TRP A 56 -2.98 -5.60 5.83
CA TRP A 56 -2.39 -6.50 6.83
C TRP A 56 -2.63 -6.06 8.28
N LEU A 57 -3.38 -4.99 8.48
CA LEU A 57 -3.86 -4.58 9.81
C LEU A 57 -5.19 -5.27 10.11
N THR A 58 -5.39 -5.65 11.38
CA THR A 58 -6.73 -6.01 11.87
C THR A 58 -7.59 -4.75 12.03
N SER A 59 -8.91 -4.94 12.13
CA SER A 59 -9.84 -3.85 12.39
C SER A 59 -9.48 -3.07 13.67
N ASP A 60 -9.11 -3.77 14.74
CA ASP A 60 -8.74 -3.15 16.02
C ASP A 60 -7.43 -2.34 15.90
N GLN A 61 -6.44 -2.89 15.21
CA GLN A 61 -5.18 -2.18 14.94
C GLN A 61 -5.44 -0.92 14.11
N ALA A 62 -6.25 -1.01 13.04
CA ALA A 62 -6.60 0.12 12.19
C ALA A 62 -7.37 1.21 12.98
N ASN A 63 -8.32 0.82 13.83
CA ASN A 63 -9.05 1.75 14.69
C ASN A 63 -8.12 2.45 15.68
N SER A 64 -7.17 1.72 16.28
CA SER A 64 -6.19 2.30 17.19
C SER A 64 -5.30 3.35 16.53
N LEU A 65 -4.91 3.13 15.26
CA LEU A 65 -4.11 4.09 14.49
C LEU A 65 -4.95 5.31 14.10
N HIS A 66 -6.23 5.14 13.75
CA HIS A 66 -7.13 6.25 13.45
C HIS A 66 -7.31 7.20 14.65
N ALA A 67 -7.41 6.66 15.88
CA ALA A 67 -7.47 7.46 17.08
C ALA A 67 -6.19 8.30 17.31
N LEU A 68 -5.02 7.75 16.95
CA LEU A 68 -3.75 8.48 17.02
C LEU A 68 -3.61 9.53 15.93
N GLN A 69 -4.15 9.29 14.72
CA GLN A 69 -4.15 10.29 13.65
C GLN A 69 -4.84 11.60 14.07
N GLN A 70 -5.87 11.53 14.93
CA GLN A 70 -6.56 12.72 15.43
C GLN A 70 -5.69 13.55 16.38
N LYS A 71 -4.68 12.95 17.02
CA LYS A 71 -3.72 13.62 17.90
C LYS A 71 -2.55 14.25 17.15
N GLY A 72 -2.29 13.79 15.91
CA GLY A 72 -1.22 14.32 15.06
C GLY A 72 0.19 13.86 15.43
N ASP A 73 0.36 12.85 16.29
CA ASP A 73 1.68 12.33 16.65
C ASP A 73 2.18 11.30 15.63
N THR A 74 2.94 11.79 14.64
CA THR A 74 3.61 10.98 13.61
C THR A 74 4.46 9.86 14.20
N ASN A 75 5.23 10.14 15.26
CA ASN A 75 6.17 9.16 15.82
C ASN A 75 5.43 8.02 16.53
N GLU A 76 4.39 8.34 17.31
CA GLU A 76 3.57 7.31 17.97
C GLU A 76 2.87 6.42 16.94
N ILE A 77 2.31 7.01 15.88
CA ILE A 77 1.67 6.27 14.78
C ILE A 77 2.66 5.32 14.12
N MET A 78 3.84 5.82 13.73
CA MET A 78 4.84 5.02 13.03
C MET A 78 5.48 3.97 13.92
N GLY A 79 5.65 4.24 15.21
CA GLY A 79 6.08 3.27 16.21
C GLY A 79 5.11 2.07 16.26
N LYS A 80 3.82 2.33 16.51
CA LYS A 80 2.80 1.27 16.53
C LYS A 80 2.71 0.50 15.21
N LEU A 81 2.77 1.23 14.09
CA LEU A 81 2.68 0.60 12.77
C LEU A 81 3.86 -0.35 12.53
N THR A 82 5.06 0.02 12.99
CA THR A 82 6.26 -0.82 12.93
C THR A 82 6.11 -2.06 13.80
N ASP A 83 5.55 -1.92 15.00
CA ASP A 83 5.32 -3.06 15.91
C ASP A 83 4.30 -4.04 15.33
N PHE A 84 3.19 -3.54 14.79
CA PHE A 84 2.20 -4.39 14.11
C PHE A 84 2.81 -5.14 12.94
N TYR A 85 3.62 -4.46 12.13
CA TYR A 85 4.34 -5.08 11.02
C TYR A 85 5.29 -6.20 11.50
N ARG A 86 6.08 -5.94 12.56
CA ARG A 86 7.02 -6.91 13.11
C ARG A 86 6.31 -8.14 13.69
N GLY A 87 5.12 -7.97 14.24
CA GLY A 87 4.29 -9.05 14.77
C GLY A 87 3.61 -9.94 13.70
N LEU A 88 3.68 -9.58 12.42
CA LEU A 88 3.11 -10.40 11.35
C LEU A 88 3.87 -11.72 11.20
N ARG A 89 3.11 -12.82 11.11
CA ARG A 89 3.66 -14.16 10.83
C ARG A 89 4.17 -14.29 9.39
N ASP A 90 3.41 -13.77 8.43
CA ASP A 90 3.81 -13.68 7.02
C ASP A 90 3.87 -12.21 6.62
N LYS A 91 5.08 -11.75 6.31
CA LYS A 91 5.37 -10.38 5.94
C LYS A 91 5.47 -10.17 4.44
N SER A 92 5.39 -11.21 3.62
CA SER A 92 5.68 -11.14 2.17
C SER A 92 4.97 -9.99 1.45
N ARG A 93 3.63 -9.93 1.55
CA ARG A 93 2.83 -8.85 0.93
C ARG A 93 3.02 -7.50 1.61
N ALA A 94 3.11 -7.50 2.94
CA ALA A 94 3.31 -6.28 3.72
C ALA A 94 4.64 -5.60 3.35
N SER A 95 5.74 -6.36 3.30
CA SER A 95 7.07 -5.89 2.89
C SER A 95 7.04 -5.28 1.51
N LEU A 96 6.45 -5.96 0.51
CA LEU A 96 6.39 -5.43 -0.85
C LEU A 96 5.66 -4.09 -0.92
N ARG A 97 4.54 -3.97 -0.19
CA ARG A 97 3.74 -2.74 -0.16
C ARG A 97 4.46 -1.61 0.56
N VAL A 98 5.01 -1.88 1.75
CA VAL A 98 5.78 -0.92 2.53
C VAL A 98 7.00 -0.44 1.74
N GLN A 99 7.81 -1.34 1.18
CA GLN A 99 8.97 -0.97 0.38
C GLN A 99 8.59 -0.10 -0.83
N SER A 100 7.51 -0.43 -1.54
CA SER A 100 7.03 0.39 -2.66
C SER A 100 6.67 1.80 -2.20
N THR A 101 5.99 1.92 -1.06
CA THR A 101 5.59 3.22 -0.50
C THR A 101 6.80 4.00 0.02
N CYS A 102 7.76 3.35 0.68
CA CYS A 102 9.02 3.96 1.09
C CYS A 102 9.78 4.56 -0.10
N ARG A 103 9.87 3.84 -1.22
CA ARG A 103 10.53 4.34 -2.43
C ARG A 103 9.82 5.56 -3.02
N ALA A 104 8.50 5.54 -3.08
CA ALA A 104 7.73 6.69 -3.57
C ALA A 104 7.94 7.94 -2.70
N ILE A 105 7.88 7.77 -1.37
CA ILE A 105 8.09 8.88 -0.43
C ILE A 105 9.53 9.39 -0.50
N LEU A 106 10.52 8.50 -0.52
CA LEU A 106 11.93 8.90 -0.62
C LEU A 106 12.24 9.58 -1.95
N SER A 107 11.62 9.15 -3.05
CA SER A 107 11.82 9.79 -4.35
C SER A 107 11.31 11.24 -4.36
N ASP A 108 10.17 11.49 -3.71
CA ASP A 108 9.63 12.85 -3.55
C ASP A 108 10.59 13.74 -2.72
N GLU A 109 11.39 13.16 -1.82
CA GLU A 109 12.17 13.90 -0.81
C GLU A 109 13.66 14.06 -1.14
N VAL A 110 14.30 13.02 -1.67
CA VAL A 110 15.74 13.01 -2.00
C VAL A 110 16.02 12.82 -3.49
N GLY A 111 14.95 12.74 -4.31
CA GLY A 111 15.04 12.56 -5.75
C GLY A 111 15.12 11.11 -6.21
N GLN A 112 14.82 10.90 -7.49
CA GLN A 112 14.67 9.57 -8.09
C GLN A 112 15.99 8.79 -8.19
N GLY A 113 17.12 9.46 -8.45
CA GLY A 113 18.39 8.78 -8.75
C GLY A 113 18.89 7.86 -7.63
N GLY A 114 18.78 8.27 -6.37
CA GLY A 114 19.16 7.43 -5.22
C GLY A 114 18.23 6.24 -5.02
N VAL A 115 16.94 6.40 -5.36
CA VAL A 115 15.92 5.35 -5.26
C VAL A 115 16.06 4.33 -6.40
N ASP A 116 16.42 4.75 -7.60
CA ASP A 116 16.65 3.87 -8.76
C ASP A 116 17.80 2.88 -8.51
N GLU A 117 18.85 3.34 -7.83
CA GLU A 117 19.94 2.45 -7.44
C GLU A 117 19.47 1.37 -6.45
N LEU A 118 18.65 1.75 -5.45
CA LEU A 118 18.06 0.79 -4.51
C LEU A 118 17.13 -0.22 -5.23
N ILE A 119 16.39 0.22 -6.24
CA ILE A 119 15.56 -0.65 -7.10
C ILE A 119 16.47 -1.62 -7.88
N SER A 120 17.54 -1.11 -8.48
CA SER A 120 18.51 -1.88 -9.26
C SER A 120 19.20 -2.95 -8.40
N MET A 121 19.63 -2.60 -7.18
CA MET A 121 20.20 -3.55 -6.21
C MET A 121 19.22 -4.67 -5.89
N LYS A 122 17.95 -4.32 -5.65
CA LYS A 122 16.92 -5.33 -5.38
C LYS A 122 16.67 -6.23 -6.58
N ALA A 123 16.63 -5.69 -7.79
CA ALA A 123 16.49 -6.46 -9.03
C ALA A 123 17.66 -7.43 -9.26
N LYS A 124 18.87 -7.03 -8.84
CA LYS A 124 20.09 -7.85 -8.84
C LYS A 124 20.20 -8.82 -7.65
N VAL A 125 19.15 -8.93 -6.83
CA VAL A 125 19.12 -9.87 -5.71
C VAL A 125 20.22 -9.57 -4.67
N ALA A 126 20.54 -8.28 -4.48
CA ALA A 126 21.46 -7.85 -3.44
C ALA A 126 20.98 -8.31 -2.05
N PRO A 127 21.90 -8.63 -1.12
CA PRO A 127 21.56 -9.06 0.22
C PRO A 127 20.82 -7.95 0.99
N SER A 128 19.94 -8.33 1.91
CA SER A 128 19.13 -7.38 2.68
C SER A 128 19.98 -6.35 3.43
N SER A 129 21.16 -6.72 3.92
CA SER A 129 22.08 -5.81 4.60
C SER A 129 22.53 -4.65 3.71
N GLU A 130 22.90 -4.92 2.46
CA GLU A 130 23.30 -3.89 1.49
C GLU A 130 22.11 -3.00 1.11
N LEU A 131 20.92 -3.59 0.95
CA LEU A 131 19.70 -2.82 0.69
C LEU A 131 19.36 -1.88 1.84
N VAL A 132 19.51 -2.34 3.09
CA VAL A 132 19.28 -1.54 4.30
C VAL A 132 20.33 -0.45 4.44
N GLU A 133 21.60 -0.73 4.16
CA GLU A 133 22.66 0.28 4.16
C GLU A 133 22.37 1.39 3.14
N LYS A 134 22.00 0.99 1.91
CA LYS A 134 21.61 1.94 0.87
C LYS A 134 20.39 2.75 1.31
N LEU A 135 19.35 2.10 1.83
CA LEU A 135 18.16 2.78 2.34
C LEU A 135 18.50 3.81 3.42
N ASN A 136 19.33 3.44 4.40
CA ASN A 136 19.78 4.35 5.46
C ASN A 136 20.57 5.53 4.89
N SER A 137 21.36 5.32 3.83
CA SER A 137 22.05 6.41 3.14
C SER A 137 21.10 7.44 2.53
N LEU A 138 19.94 7.02 2.04
CA LEU A 138 18.91 7.92 1.52
C LEU A 138 18.29 8.75 2.65
N PHE A 139 17.99 8.13 3.78
CA PHE A 139 17.43 8.82 4.94
C PHE A 139 18.40 9.84 5.59
N ARG A 140 19.72 9.67 5.47
CA ARG A 140 20.69 10.66 5.98
C ARG A 140 20.51 12.07 5.37
N ASN A 141 19.95 12.15 4.17
CA ASN A 141 19.73 13.42 3.46
C ASN A 141 18.32 13.99 3.65
N VAL A 142 17.45 13.29 4.38
CA VAL A 142 16.07 13.71 4.64
C VAL A 142 16.06 14.76 5.76
N LYS A 143 15.45 15.93 5.47
CA LYS A 143 15.23 16.99 6.47
C LYS A 143 13.83 16.95 7.09
N ASN A 144 12.88 16.36 6.37
CA ASN A 144 11.48 16.26 6.79
C ASN A 144 11.33 15.21 7.90
N SER A 145 11.01 15.64 9.12
CA SER A 145 10.90 14.75 10.28
C SER A 145 9.84 13.66 10.12
N ASP A 146 8.76 13.93 9.37
CA ASP A 146 7.71 12.94 9.12
C ASP A 146 8.21 11.82 8.20
N VAL A 147 9.14 12.14 7.30
CA VAL A 147 9.81 11.16 6.45
C VAL A 147 10.87 10.41 7.25
N THR A 148 11.60 11.08 8.15
CA THR A 148 12.51 10.36 9.07
C THR A 148 11.74 9.37 9.95
N ALA A 149 10.53 9.72 10.39
CA ALA A 149 9.69 8.86 11.24
C ALA A 149 9.31 7.52 10.58
N ILE A 150 9.27 7.44 9.24
CA ILE A 150 8.95 6.17 8.55
C ILE A 150 10.15 5.23 8.40
N GLN A 151 11.37 5.70 8.68
CA GLN A 151 12.60 4.93 8.49
C GLN A 151 12.59 3.56 9.18
N PRO A 152 12.16 3.40 10.45
CA PRO A 152 12.17 2.10 11.12
C PRO A 152 11.31 1.05 10.42
N LEU A 153 10.12 1.44 9.96
CA LEU A 153 9.22 0.56 9.20
C LEU A 153 9.81 0.19 7.84
N CYS A 154 10.42 1.16 7.15
CA CYS A 154 11.10 0.91 5.87
C CYS A 154 12.26 -0.08 6.04
N VAL A 155 13.11 0.12 7.05
CA VAL A 155 14.23 -0.78 7.36
C VAL A 155 13.72 -2.20 7.63
N ALA A 156 12.74 -2.35 8.53
CA ALA A 156 12.15 -3.66 8.82
C ALA A 156 11.64 -4.36 7.55
N ALA A 157 10.97 -3.62 6.66
CA ALA A 157 10.48 -4.18 5.41
C ALA A 157 11.58 -4.61 4.45
N TYR A 158 12.74 -3.95 4.44
CA TYR A 158 13.89 -4.32 3.63
C TYR A 158 14.71 -5.45 4.25
N GLU A 159 14.81 -5.54 5.57
CA GLU A 159 15.38 -6.70 6.28
C GLU A 159 14.58 -7.97 5.96
N ASP A 160 13.25 -7.89 6.04
CA ASP A 160 12.31 -8.97 5.75
C ASP A 160 12.14 -9.22 4.23
N SER A 161 12.86 -8.49 3.38
CA SER A 161 12.92 -8.71 1.93
C SER A 161 13.64 -10.02 1.64
N HIS A 162 12.95 -11.12 1.83
CA HIS A 162 13.38 -12.44 1.39
C HIS A 162 13.44 -12.43 -0.14
N VAL A 163 14.58 -12.05 -0.70
CA VAL A 163 14.91 -12.52 -2.02
C VAL A 163 15.20 -14.01 -1.86
N PRO A 164 14.46 -14.92 -2.51
CA PRO A 164 14.81 -16.33 -2.49
C PRO A 164 16.10 -16.46 -3.31
N THR A 165 17.24 -16.26 -2.67
CA THR A 165 18.54 -16.53 -3.30
C THR A 165 18.62 -18.04 -3.53
N ALA A 166 19.50 -18.46 -4.44
CA ALA A 166 19.80 -19.88 -4.61
C ALA A 166 20.25 -20.57 -3.30
N ASN A 167 20.70 -19.77 -2.31
CA ASN A 167 21.17 -20.20 -1.01
C ASN A 167 20.15 -20.03 0.15
N ASP A 168 18.87 -19.74 -0.13
CA ASP A 168 17.83 -19.68 0.91
C ASP A 168 17.64 -21.07 1.54
N SER A 169 18.00 -21.23 2.81
CA SER A 169 17.93 -22.48 3.57
C SER A 169 16.52 -23.09 3.55
N ARG A 170 15.45 -22.28 3.47
CA ARG A 170 14.08 -22.76 3.36
C ARG A 170 13.74 -23.26 1.95
N ARG A 171 14.36 -22.72 0.91
CA ARG A 171 14.24 -23.22 -0.46
C ARG A 171 15.07 -24.49 -0.64
N ILE A 172 16.27 -24.54 -0.06
CA ILE A 172 17.11 -25.74 0.00
C ILE A 172 16.37 -26.87 0.73
N ARG A 173 15.83 -26.60 1.93
CA ARG A 173 15.01 -27.55 2.68
C ARG A 173 13.82 -28.06 1.88
N ARG A 174 13.05 -27.16 1.25
CA ARG A 174 11.91 -27.55 0.39
C ARG A 174 12.32 -28.36 -0.85
N ARG A 175 13.52 -28.13 -1.40
CA ARG A 175 14.08 -28.95 -2.47
C ARG A 175 14.45 -30.34 -1.98
N PHE A 176 15.11 -30.44 -0.83
CA PHE A 176 15.42 -31.74 -0.21
C PHE A 176 14.16 -32.52 0.16
N GLU A 177 13.15 -31.87 0.74
CA GLU A 177 11.87 -32.51 1.08
C GLU A 177 11.12 -33.02 -0.17
N ARG A 178 11.16 -32.29 -1.29
CA ARG A 178 10.57 -32.74 -2.56
C ARG A 178 11.36 -33.87 -3.23
N ALA A 179 12.70 -33.84 -3.14
CA ALA A 179 13.55 -34.91 -3.66
C ALA A 179 13.44 -36.20 -2.84
N ALA A 180 13.17 -36.10 -1.54
CA ALA A 180 12.95 -37.25 -0.66
C ALA A 180 11.55 -37.87 -0.80
N ALA A 181 10.60 -37.17 -1.42
CA ALA A 181 9.22 -37.62 -1.61
C ALA A 181 8.94 -38.12 -3.04
N ALA A 182 9.96 -38.18 -3.90
CA ALA A 182 9.90 -38.71 -5.27
C ALA A 182 10.67 -40.04 -5.34
#